data_AF-A0A024G2H9-F1
#
_entry.id   AF-A0A024G2H9-F1
#
_cell.length_a   1.000
_cell.length_b   1.000
_cell.length_c   1.000
_cell.angle_alpha   90.00
_cell.angle_beta   90.00
_cell.angle_gamma   90.00
#
_symmetry.space_group_name_H-M   'P 1'
#
loop_
_entity.id
_entity.type
_entity.pdbx_description
1 polymer ?
#
loop_
_entity_poly.entity_id
_entity_poly.type
_entity_poly.pdbx_seq_one_letter_code
_entity_poly.pdbx_strand_id
1 'polypeptide(L)'
;MYLNQLTEALQDADIAVSLAPEWPKGHYRKSQILEKLDRHEEAKVSHKRFRQLHNDDHKTAKNFGSNRRGEAVSRGFLNGVGASKGQGIYSEKDAVSMTKEKDSELKWTRMLRRLKEACNASGRNEKGQSVVLNHGLFGKLLQKDEFQKFIYPGISKKELVHAPKTLQEVLLDPMYEAELMEVMPKIVQKGENVLNNVKQKGAAQGEFMDVDTEKILWPQVLQEAFARELVSIIQRINSKKHLLLANDTRLIAHTDDTQGEYYDTISTACLQLLSDSGIAIIDGYMGNEWKQLLHNDVKRMVTNAMFLENCSVEGDQHLTRKFTCEKTQPKRPQICFVERKSCDNDYPAIGELLCQMYKIPFEINRKRHESSNLGLRSISTLCAPFPHSTLLQRYRQGQTQPLRRDCGNPPNDNGIKLTCIYCIASPEISNAVLHLRPDSRAQNQLEKEYTIIPDRLVIFDSAKFLNEISPFESSEEDLFLLTFWIHGCNPASQP
;
A
#
# COMPACT_ATOMS: atom_id res chain seq x y z
N MET A 1 27.53 20.35 3.27
CA MET A 1 26.05 20.33 3.37
C MET A 1 25.53 19.77 4.69
N TYR A 2 26.27 18.90 5.41
CA TYR A 2 25.81 18.28 6.67
C TYR A 2 25.81 19.24 7.89
N LEU A 3 26.73 20.22 7.94
CA LEU A 3 26.87 21.12 9.09
C LEU A 3 25.66 22.06 9.29
N ASN A 4 25.12 22.64 8.20
CA ASN A 4 23.98 23.56 8.28
C ASN A 4 22.71 22.88 8.83
N GLN A 5 22.50 21.60 8.50
CA GLN A 5 21.35 20.84 9.01
C GLN A 5 21.48 20.53 10.50
N LEU A 6 22.71 20.32 11.00
CA LEU A 6 22.95 20.09 12.42
C LEU A 6 22.80 21.38 13.24
N THR A 7 23.13 22.54 12.69
CA THR A 7 22.92 23.83 13.36
C THR A 7 21.45 24.21 13.46
N GLU A 8 20.65 23.96 12.42
CA GLU A 8 19.19 24.16 12.45
C GLU A 8 18.52 23.18 13.42
N ALA A 9 18.93 21.91 13.41
CA ALA A 9 18.44 20.92 14.35
C ALA A 9 18.78 21.28 15.82
N LEU A 10 19.95 21.88 16.06
CA LEU A 10 20.33 22.35 17.39
C LEU A 10 19.42 23.49 17.85
N GLN A 11 19.10 24.45 16.97
CA GLN A 11 18.16 25.53 17.28
C GLN A 11 16.77 25.00 17.62
N ASP A 12 16.25 24.03 16.86
CA ASP A 12 14.97 23.39 17.15
C ASP A 12 14.98 22.68 18.52
N ALA A 13 16.07 21.97 18.84
CA ALA A 13 16.23 21.33 20.13
C ALA A 13 16.33 22.34 21.30
N ASP A 14 16.95 23.50 21.07
CA ASP A 14 17.01 24.60 22.05
C ASP A 14 15.63 25.23 22.29
N ILE A 15 14.84 25.43 21.23
CA ILE A 15 13.45 25.89 21.33
C ILE A 15 12.59 24.87 22.10
N ALA A 16 12.73 23.58 21.81
CA ALA A 16 11.99 22.55 22.52
C ALA A 16 12.31 22.52 24.03
N VAL A 17 13.58 22.72 24.40
CA VAL A 17 14.00 22.79 25.80
C VAL A 17 13.54 24.08 26.48
N SER A 18 13.46 25.20 25.76
CA SER A 18 12.95 26.46 26.33
C SER A 18 11.44 26.45 26.55
N LEU A 19 10.69 25.85 25.61
CA LEU A 19 9.24 25.70 25.70
C LEU A 19 8.81 24.69 26.78
N ALA A 20 9.58 23.60 26.95
CA ALA A 20 9.28 22.57 27.94
C ALA A 20 10.57 22.09 28.66
N PRO A 21 11.05 22.83 29.67
CA PRO A 21 12.32 22.52 30.36
C PRO A 21 12.36 21.17 31.07
N GLU A 22 11.20 20.63 31.47
CA GLU A 22 11.07 19.35 32.15
C GLU A 22 10.82 18.17 31.20
N TRP A 23 10.76 18.41 29.88
CA TRP A 23 10.51 17.34 28.91
C TRP A 23 11.79 16.55 28.60
N PRO A 24 11.91 15.27 29.02
CA PRO A 24 13.18 14.54 28.92
C PRO A 24 13.66 14.39 27.47
N LYS A 25 12.73 14.18 26.52
CA LYS A 25 13.07 13.95 25.10
C LYS A 25 13.71 15.17 24.43
N GLY A 26 13.40 16.38 24.86
CA GLY A 26 14.03 17.61 24.36
C GLY A 26 15.52 17.64 24.68
N HIS A 27 15.88 17.38 25.95
CA HIS A 27 17.27 17.28 26.40
C HIS A 27 18.04 16.13 25.74
N TYR A 28 17.38 14.99 25.48
CA TYR A 28 17.98 13.88 24.75
C TYR A 28 18.32 14.26 23.29
N ARG A 29 17.39 14.87 22.56
CA ARG A 29 17.61 15.35 21.18
C ARG A 29 18.75 16.35 21.11
N LYS A 30 18.77 17.32 22.02
CA LYS A 30 19.86 18.30 22.15
C LYS A 30 21.22 17.62 22.36
N SER A 31 21.30 16.61 23.24
CA SER A 31 22.55 15.87 23.51
C SER A 31 23.09 15.14 22.27
N GLN A 32 22.22 14.48 21.50
CA GLN A 32 22.59 13.73 20.30
C GLN A 32 23.09 14.63 19.16
N ILE A 33 22.53 15.84 19.05
CA ILE A 33 22.93 16.82 18.04
C ILE A 33 24.28 17.44 18.42
N LEU A 34 24.49 17.76 19.71
CA LEU A 34 25.77 18.26 20.23
C LEU A 34 26.91 17.24 20.10
N GLU A 35 26.63 15.94 20.26
CA GLU A 35 27.62 14.87 20.00
C GLU A 35 28.04 14.85 18.53
N LYS A 36 27.10 15.02 17.59
CA LYS A 36 27.39 15.07 16.15
C LYS A 36 28.09 16.35 15.70
N LEU A 37 28.10 17.38 16.54
CA LEU A 37 28.82 18.65 16.35
C LEU A 37 30.15 18.68 17.11
N ASP A 38 30.58 17.55 17.70
CA ASP A 38 31.78 17.42 18.55
C ASP A 38 31.81 18.38 19.76
N ARG A 39 30.65 18.89 20.20
CA ARG A 39 30.46 19.75 21.39
C ARG A 39 30.20 18.90 22.64
N HIS A 40 31.15 18.04 22.98
CA HIS A 40 30.95 16.97 23.96
C HIS A 40 30.65 17.45 25.39
N GLU A 41 31.18 18.59 25.83
CA GLU A 41 30.93 19.11 27.18
C GLU A 41 29.46 19.56 27.36
N GLU A 42 28.88 20.19 26.34
CA GLU A 42 27.48 20.60 26.36
C GLU A 42 26.52 19.41 26.18
N ALA A 43 26.95 18.41 25.39
CA ALA A 43 26.22 17.15 25.27
C ALA A 43 26.10 16.44 26.62
N LYS A 44 27.19 16.39 27.41
CA LYS A 44 27.18 15.80 28.77
C LYS A 44 26.19 16.50 29.69
N VAL A 45 26.11 17.83 29.65
CA VAL A 45 25.15 18.61 30.46
C VAL A 45 23.70 18.25 30.08
N SER A 46 23.40 18.24 28.78
CA SER A 46 22.06 17.89 28.28
C SER A 46 21.69 16.44 28.60
N HIS A 47 22.65 15.52 28.47
CA HIS A 47 22.46 14.10 28.80
C HIS A 47 22.28 13.84 30.31
N LYS A 48 22.94 14.64 31.16
CA LYS A 48 22.74 14.61 32.62
C LYS A 48 21.32 15.08 32.98
N ARG A 49 20.84 16.16 32.34
CA ARG A 49 19.48 16.68 32.57
C ARG A 49 18.41 15.69 32.10
N PHE A 50 18.60 15.06 30.94
CA PHE A 50 17.75 13.95 30.48
C PHE A 50 17.63 12.84 31.53
N ARG A 51 18.75 12.34 32.06
CA ARG A 51 18.75 11.27 33.06
C ARG A 51 18.09 11.67 34.39
N GLN A 52 18.22 12.92 34.80
CA GLN A 52 17.55 13.43 36.01
C GLN A 52 16.03 13.41 35.82
N LEU A 53 15.54 14.02 34.74
CA LEU A 53 14.10 14.12 34.45
C LEU A 53 13.47 12.76 34.19
N HIS A 54 14.18 11.88 33.47
CA HIS A 54 13.71 10.52 33.19
C HIS A 54 13.65 9.65 34.45
N ASN A 55 14.54 9.85 35.42
CA ASN A 55 14.49 9.13 36.70
C ASN A 55 13.40 9.68 37.65
N ASP A 56 13.09 10.97 37.56
CA ASP A 56 12.01 11.58 38.34
C ASP A 56 10.63 11.15 37.80
N ASP A 57 10.44 11.04 36.48
CA ASP A 57 9.23 10.44 35.87
C ASP A 57 8.93 9.02 36.38
N HIS A 58 9.99 8.22 36.67
CA HIS A 58 9.85 6.89 37.27
C HIS A 58 9.55 6.91 38.79
N LYS A 59 9.83 8.01 39.50
CA LYS A 59 9.46 8.16 40.92
C LYS A 59 8.04 8.68 41.10
N THR A 60 7.53 9.54 40.21
CA THR A 60 6.16 10.09 40.27
C THR A 60 5.08 9.04 39.99
N ALA A 61 5.42 7.94 39.31
CA ALA A 61 4.50 6.83 39.03
C ALA A 61 4.19 5.90 40.23
N LYS A 62 4.76 6.14 41.42
CA LYS A 62 4.60 5.25 42.61
C LYS A 62 3.68 5.76 43.73
N ASN A 63 2.97 6.88 43.57
CA ASN A 63 2.16 7.48 44.64
C ASN A 63 0.62 7.37 44.51
N PHE A 64 0.11 6.41 43.74
CA PHE A 64 -1.30 5.97 43.85
C PHE A 64 -1.37 4.48 44.17
N GLY A 65 -1.65 4.13 45.43
CA GLY A 65 -1.92 2.74 45.83
C GLY A 65 -1.45 2.36 47.24
N SER A 66 -2.25 2.75 48.23
CA SER A 66 -2.29 2.35 49.65
C SER A 66 -1.52 1.08 50.10
N ASN A 67 -0.54 1.31 50.98
CA ASN A 67 -0.50 0.86 52.38
C ASN A 67 -1.06 -0.54 52.75
N ARG A 68 -0.18 -1.56 52.84
CA ARG A 68 -0.25 -2.60 53.90
C ARG A 68 1.16 -3.04 54.31
N ARG A 69 1.34 -3.09 55.64
CA ARG A 69 2.55 -3.40 56.42
C ARG A 69 3.04 -4.84 56.28
N GLY A 70 4.34 -5.04 56.54
CA GLY A 70 4.93 -6.33 56.91
C GLY A 70 6.45 -6.32 56.76
N GLU A 71 7.16 -6.40 57.88
CA GLU A 71 8.59 -6.13 58.06
C GLU A 71 9.54 -7.31 57.75
N ALA A 72 10.84 -7.00 57.81
CA ALA A 72 11.96 -7.83 58.27
C ALA A 72 12.69 -8.79 57.30
N VAL A 73 13.77 -8.25 56.71
CA VAL A 73 15.19 -8.71 56.77
C VAL A 73 15.50 -10.20 57.00
N SER A 74 16.32 -10.81 56.12
CA SER A 74 17.68 -11.35 56.44
C SER A 74 18.22 -12.43 55.48
N ARG A 75 19.39 -12.14 54.92
CA ARG A 75 20.56 -12.98 54.55
C ARG A 75 20.42 -14.53 54.53
N GLY A 76 20.64 -15.08 53.34
CA GLY A 76 21.79 -15.92 52.94
C GLY A 76 22.13 -17.22 53.67
N PHE A 77 22.32 -18.31 52.91
CA PHE A 77 23.42 -19.27 53.13
C PHE A 77 23.64 -20.16 51.90
N LEU A 78 24.91 -20.38 51.54
CA LEU A 78 25.40 -21.19 50.42
C LEU A 78 25.65 -22.65 50.84
N ASN A 79 25.79 -23.52 49.81
CA ASN A 79 26.31 -24.90 49.78
C ASN A 79 25.27 -26.02 50.02
N GLY A 80 25.22 -27.10 49.23
CA GLY A 80 26.05 -27.53 48.11
C GLY A 80 25.77 -29.01 47.77
N VAL A 81 26.03 -29.36 46.50
CA VAL A 81 26.46 -30.68 45.95
C VAL A 81 25.52 -31.91 46.05
N GLY A 82 25.24 -32.54 44.90
CA GLY A 82 25.01 -34.00 44.84
C GLY A 82 24.06 -34.56 43.76
N ALA A 83 24.58 -34.81 42.55
CA ALA A 83 24.30 -35.93 41.63
C ALA A 83 22.86 -36.38 41.20
N SER A 84 22.64 -36.22 39.88
CA SER A 84 22.16 -37.23 38.90
C SER A 84 20.68 -37.63 38.76
N LYS A 85 20.25 -37.56 37.48
CA LYS A 85 19.23 -38.33 36.72
C LYS A 85 17.74 -38.22 37.12
N GLY A 86 16.93 -37.82 36.15
CA GLY A 86 15.52 -38.22 36.09
C GLY A 86 14.61 -37.20 35.38
N GLN A 87 14.30 -37.51 34.12
CA GLN A 87 13.13 -37.13 33.32
C GLN A 87 12.00 -36.31 33.98
N GLY A 88 11.50 -35.31 33.24
CA GLY A 88 10.21 -34.66 33.54
C GLY A 88 9.98 -33.37 32.76
N ILE A 89 9.91 -33.46 31.44
CA ILE A 89 9.45 -32.37 30.56
C ILE A 89 7.90 -32.37 30.61
N TYR A 90 7.34 -31.27 31.13
CA TYR A 90 5.92 -30.92 31.35
C TYR A 90 5.18 -31.51 32.56
N SER A 91 4.67 -30.61 33.42
CA SER A 91 3.40 -30.79 34.13
C SER A 91 2.52 -29.57 33.83
N GLU A 92 1.39 -29.88 33.20
CA GLU A 92 0.28 -28.99 32.88
C GLU A 92 -0.27 -28.31 34.14
N LYS A 93 -0.80 -27.09 33.94
CA LYS A 93 -2.08 -26.72 34.56
C LYS A 93 -2.76 -25.67 33.69
N ASP A 94 -3.49 -26.18 32.72
CA ASP A 94 -4.66 -25.50 32.20
C ASP A 94 -5.69 -25.37 33.34
N ALA A 95 -6.08 -24.13 33.63
CA ALA A 95 -7.38 -23.84 34.17
C ALA A 95 -8.23 -23.30 33.02
N VAL A 96 -9.07 -24.18 32.47
CA VAL A 96 -10.08 -23.82 31.46
C VAL A 96 -11.18 -23.01 32.11
N SER A 97 -11.48 -21.82 31.59
CA SER A 97 -12.82 -21.24 31.68
C SER A 97 -13.09 -20.25 30.55
N MET A 98 -14.10 -20.59 29.74
CA MET A 98 -14.98 -19.72 28.94
C MET A 98 -14.35 -18.52 28.22
N THR A 99 -14.01 -18.70 26.94
CA THR A 99 -14.58 -18.00 25.76
C THR A 99 -13.79 -18.36 24.51
N LYS A 100 -14.39 -19.10 23.55
CA LYS A 100 -13.73 -19.46 22.27
C LYS A 100 -13.28 -18.23 21.46
N GLU A 101 -13.99 -17.10 21.60
CA GLU A 101 -13.63 -15.80 21.03
C GLU A 101 -12.38 -15.21 21.67
N LYS A 102 -12.26 -15.18 23.01
CA LYS A 102 -11.05 -14.65 23.66
C LYS A 102 -9.82 -15.50 23.39
N ASP A 103 -9.96 -16.83 23.27
CA ASP A 103 -8.82 -17.72 23.04
C ASP A 103 -8.23 -17.58 21.63
N SER A 104 -9.08 -17.30 20.63
CA SER A 104 -8.64 -17.00 19.27
C SER A 104 -8.06 -15.58 19.16
N GLU A 105 -8.66 -14.60 19.85
CA GLU A 105 -8.12 -13.24 20.00
C GLU A 105 -6.72 -13.25 20.65
N LEU A 106 -6.58 -13.94 21.78
CA LEU A 106 -5.30 -14.16 22.46
C LEU A 106 -4.25 -14.85 21.56
N LYS A 107 -4.65 -15.78 20.69
CA LYS A 107 -3.72 -16.51 19.80
C LYS A 107 -3.09 -15.60 18.76
N TRP A 108 -3.87 -14.77 18.08
CA TRP A 108 -3.31 -13.90 17.06
C TRP A 108 -2.69 -12.63 17.64
N THR A 109 -3.18 -12.07 18.75
CA THR A 109 -2.49 -10.95 19.41
C THR A 109 -1.11 -11.39 19.89
N ARG A 110 -0.97 -12.64 20.35
CA ARG A 110 0.34 -13.25 20.63
C ARG A 110 1.17 -13.47 19.37
N MET A 111 0.56 -13.86 18.24
CA MET A 111 1.26 -13.97 16.96
C MET A 111 1.75 -12.60 16.47
N LEU A 112 0.91 -11.58 16.44
CA LEU A 112 1.24 -10.21 16.06
C LEU A 112 2.30 -9.62 16.99
N ARG A 113 2.21 -9.87 18.29
CA ARG A 113 3.27 -9.52 19.26
C ARG A 113 4.57 -10.25 18.95
N ARG A 114 4.53 -11.57 18.72
CA ARG A 114 5.70 -12.36 18.31
C ARG A 114 6.27 -11.92 16.96
N LEU A 115 5.44 -11.48 16.03
CA LEU A 115 5.86 -10.89 14.75
C LEU A 115 6.52 -9.54 14.98
N LYS A 116 5.91 -8.65 15.77
CA LYS A 116 6.49 -7.36 16.18
C LYS A 116 7.85 -7.56 16.89
N GLU A 117 7.98 -8.58 17.74
CA GLU A 117 9.21 -8.97 18.43
C GLU A 117 10.25 -9.63 17.51
N ALA A 118 9.82 -10.48 16.56
CA ALA A 118 10.68 -11.20 15.62
C ALA A 118 11.15 -10.35 14.42
N CYS A 119 10.52 -9.18 14.18
CA CYS A 119 10.90 -8.25 13.11
C CYS A 119 12.23 -7.51 13.37
N ASN A 120 12.98 -7.82 14.42
CA ASN A 120 14.29 -7.22 14.65
C ASN A 120 15.41 -7.96 13.89
N ALA A 121 15.94 -7.29 12.86
CA ALA A 121 17.19 -7.48 12.10
C ALA A 121 17.55 -8.87 11.51
N SER A 122 16.94 -9.98 11.93
CA SER A 122 17.35 -11.32 11.45
C SER A 122 16.30 -12.43 11.61
N GLY A 123 15.08 -12.12 12.06
CA GLY A 123 14.03 -13.12 12.22
C GLY A 123 14.36 -14.18 13.28
N ARG A 124 15.14 -13.82 14.31
CA ARG A 124 15.59 -14.73 15.38
C ARG A 124 14.95 -14.37 16.72
N ASN A 125 14.56 -15.38 17.51
CA ASN A 125 14.05 -15.18 18.87
C ASN A 125 15.21 -14.88 19.87
N GLU A 126 14.88 -14.61 21.13
CA GLU A 126 15.85 -14.37 22.23
C GLU A 126 16.86 -15.53 22.43
N LYS A 127 16.56 -16.72 21.88
CA LYS A 127 17.42 -17.91 21.90
C LYS A 127 18.22 -18.10 20.60
N GLY A 128 18.18 -17.13 19.68
CA GLY A 128 18.90 -17.16 18.40
C GLY A 128 18.29 -18.06 17.32
N GLN A 129 17.10 -18.61 17.53
CA GLN A 129 16.43 -19.51 16.58
C GLN A 129 15.64 -18.72 15.55
N SER A 130 15.72 -19.10 14.26
CA SER A 130 14.90 -18.50 13.20
C SER A 130 13.42 -18.77 13.46
N VAL A 131 12.63 -17.71 13.61
CA VAL A 131 11.17 -17.73 13.83
C VAL A 131 10.38 -17.44 12.55
N VAL A 132 11.10 -17.25 11.44
CA VAL A 132 10.58 -16.81 10.16
C VAL A 132 11.07 -17.77 9.08
N LEU A 133 10.17 -18.13 8.16
CA LEU A 133 10.57 -18.75 6.90
C LEU A 133 11.25 -17.72 5.99
N ASN A 134 12.50 -17.98 5.62
CA ASN A 134 13.25 -17.17 4.64
C ASN A 134 12.79 -17.42 3.19
N HIS A 135 11.81 -18.30 2.99
CA HIS A 135 11.33 -18.75 1.68
C HIS A 135 9.80 -18.62 1.65
N GLY A 136 9.26 -17.97 0.61
CA GLY A 136 7.81 -17.70 0.48
C GLY A 136 7.48 -16.19 0.45
N LEU A 137 6.19 -15.84 0.40
CA LEU A 137 5.75 -14.44 0.27
C LEU A 137 6.04 -13.65 1.55
N PHE A 138 5.80 -14.26 2.71
CA PHE A 138 6.05 -13.61 4.01
C PHE A 138 7.52 -13.19 4.17
N GLY A 139 8.46 -14.04 3.76
CA GLY A 139 9.90 -13.76 3.81
C GLY A 139 10.29 -12.53 2.96
N LYS A 140 9.69 -12.38 1.78
CA LYS A 140 9.92 -11.21 0.90
C LYS A 140 9.46 -9.90 1.56
N LEU A 141 8.33 -9.94 2.27
CA LEU A 141 7.78 -8.76 2.95
C LEU A 141 8.63 -8.27 4.14
N LEU A 142 9.50 -9.12 4.67
CA LEU A 142 10.43 -8.75 5.73
C LEU A 142 11.70 -8.07 5.20
N GLN A 143 12.03 -8.28 3.93
CA GLN A 143 13.18 -7.65 3.29
C GLN A 143 12.81 -6.24 2.81
N LYS A 144 13.49 -5.23 3.34
CA LYS A 144 13.26 -3.82 3.00
C LYS A 144 13.27 -3.55 1.49
N ASP A 145 14.20 -4.17 0.77
CA ASP A 145 14.39 -3.95 -0.67
C ASP A 145 13.36 -4.67 -1.54
N GLU A 146 12.69 -5.70 -1.02
CA GLU A 146 11.64 -6.42 -1.73
C GLU A 146 10.25 -5.92 -1.36
N PHE A 147 10.03 -5.52 -0.10
CA PHE A 147 8.76 -5.01 0.40
C PHE A 147 8.23 -3.85 -0.47
N GLN A 148 9.03 -2.80 -0.65
CA GLN A 148 8.61 -1.64 -1.42
C GLN A 148 8.37 -1.96 -2.90
N LYS A 149 9.22 -2.80 -3.51
CA LYS A 149 9.03 -3.23 -4.91
C LYS A 149 7.75 -4.03 -5.11
N PHE A 150 7.40 -4.84 -4.12
CA PHE A 150 6.23 -5.71 -4.17
C PHE A 150 4.94 -4.93 -3.94
N ILE A 151 4.93 -3.97 -3.01
CA ILE A 151 3.75 -3.15 -2.68
C ILE A 151 3.57 -2.00 -3.68
N TYR A 152 4.66 -1.39 -4.15
CA TYR A 152 4.68 -0.19 -5.00
C TYR A 152 5.55 -0.41 -6.25
N PRO A 153 5.09 -1.27 -7.18
CA PRO A 153 5.88 -1.63 -8.36
C PRO A 153 6.14 -0.43 -9.28
N GLY A 154 7.40 -0.18 -9.62
CA GLY A 154 7.81 0.87 -10.58
C GLY A 154 8.15 2.24 -9.97
N ILE A 155 7.86 2.47 -8.69
CA ILE A 155 8.16 3.75 -8.02
C ILE A 155 9.60 3.75 -7.50
N SER A 156 10.30 4.88 -7.65
CA SER A 156 11.68 5.02 -7.20
C SER A 156 11.76 5.04 -5.66
N LYS A 157 12.87 4.51 -5.09
CA LYS A 157 13.12 4.57 -3.63
C LYS A 157 13.13 6.00 -3.07
N LYS A 158 13.43 7.00 -3.92
CA LYS A 158 13.48 8.42 -3.55
C LYS A 158 12.08 9.02 -3.36
N GLU A 159 11.06 8.43 -3.96
CA GLU A 159 9.66 8.89 -3.85
C GLU A 159 8.92 8.13 -2.74
N LEU A 160 9.31 6.90 -2.45
CA LEU A 160 8.77 6.09 -1.34
C LEU A 160 9.34 6.48 0.04
N VAL A 161 9.75 7.74 0.24
CA VAL A 161 10.36 8.20 1.49
C VAL A 161 9.37 8.13 2.66
N HIS A 162 8.10 8.41 2.38
CA HIS A 162 6.98 8.39 3.33
C HIS A 162 6.19 7.08 3.33
N ALA A 163 6.40 6.22 2.34
CA ALA A 163 5.77 4.90 2.31
C ALA A 163 6.47 3.96 3.30
N PRO A 164 5.74 3.02 3.93
CA PRO A 164 6.36 2.03 4.79
C PRO A 164 7.46 1.28 4.03
N LYS A 165 8.64 1.21 4.63
CA LYS A 165 9.82 0.54 4.06
C LYS A 165 9.87 -0.94 4.42
N THR A 166 9.15 -1.33 5.47
CA THR A 166 9.17 -2.68 6.02
C THR A 166 7.80 -3.07 6.53
N LEU A 167 7.57 -4.37 6.66
CA LEU A 167 6.42 -4.89 7.40
C LEU A 167 6.34 -4.35 8.84
N GLN A 168 7.48 -4.10 9.49
CA GLN A 168 7.51 -3.56 10.84
C GLN A 168 6.91 -2.15 10.90
N GLU A 169 7.24 -1.28 9.95
CA GLU A 169 6.64 0.07 9.88
C GLU A 169 5.13 0.00 9.67
N VAL A 170 4.66 -0.94 8.84
CA VAL A 170 3.21 -1.20 8.67
C VAL A 170 2.57 -1.65 9.98
N LEU A 171 3.16 -2.62 10.68
CA LEU A 171 2.60 -3.17 11.92
C LEU A 171 2.62 -2.18 13.09
N LEU A 172 3.44 -1.14 13.03
CA LEU A 172 3.57 -0.11 14.05
C LEU A 172 2.76 1.16 13.76
N ASP A 173 2.24 1.33 12.53
CA ASP A 173 1.40 2.47 12.18
C ASP A 173 -0.04 2.24 12.70
N PRO A 174 -0.56 3.13 13.57
CA PRO A 174 -1.91 2.99 14.16
C PRO A 174 -3.04 2.86 13.14
N MET A 175 -2.90 3.44 11.93
CA MET A 175 -3.92 3.29 10.89
C MET A 175 -4.01 1.87 10.35
N TYR A 176 -2.90 1.11 10.38
CA TYR A 176 -2.89 -0.28 9.96
C TYR A 176 -3.33 -1.21 11.08
N GLU A 177 -3.08 -0.85 12.33
CA GLU A 177 -3.45 -1.68 13.49
C GLU A 177 -4.95 -1.99 13.52
N ALA A 178 -5.82 -0.99 13.37
CA ALA A 178 -7.28 -1.21 13.40
C ALA A 178 -7.76 -2.18 12.30
N GLU A 179 -7.27 -2.01 11.07
CA GLU A 179 -7.60 -2.88 9.93
C GLU A 179 -7.05 -4.29 10.08
N LEU A 180 -5.83 -4.41 10.60
CA LEU A 180 -5.23 -5.71 10.90
C LEU A 180 -6.11 -6.46 11.90
N MET A 181 -6.54 -5.80 12.99
CA MET A 181 -7.38 -6.41 14.02
C MET A 181 -8.70 -6.94 13.45
N GLU A 182 -9.32 -6.22 12.50
CA GLU A 182 -10.56 -6.64 11.84
C GLU A 182 -10.37 -7.87 10.94
N VAL A 183 -9.23 -7.98 10.25
CA VAL A 183 -8.99 -9.01 9.24
C VAL A 183 -8.40 -10.29 9.85
N MET A 184 -7.78 -10.22 11.03
CA MET A 184 -7.13 -11.37 11.68
C MET A 184 -8.02 -12.62 11.81
N PRO A 185 -9.32 -12.55 12.19
CA PRO A 185 -10.18 -13.73 12.25
C PRO A 185 -10.28 -14.46 10.91
N LYS A 186 -10.36 -13.72 9.79
CA LYS A 186 -10.41 -14.28 8.44
C LYS A 186 -9.08 -14.94 8.05
N ILE A 187 -7.95 -14.35 8.46
CA ILE A 187 -6.61 -14.91 8.22
C ILE A 187 -6.45 -16.25 8.96
N VAL A 188 -6.88 -16.32 10.22
CA VAL A 188 -6.87 -17.55 11.02
C VAL A 188 -7.70 -18.63 10.33
N GLN A 189 -8.94 -18.31 9.93
CA GLN A 189 -9.80 -19.25 9.22
C GLN A 189 -9.19 -19.73 7.90
N LYS A 190 -8.55 -18.84 7.12
CA LYS A 190 -7.81 -19.22 5.90
C LYS A 190 -6.68 -20.19 6.21
N GLY A 191 -5.93 -19.95 7.28
CA GLY A 191 -4.89 -20.87 7.74
C GLY A 191 -5.46 -22.25 8.08
N GLU A 192 -6.56 -22.31 8.85
CA GLU A 192 -7.20 -23.57 9.26
C GLU A 192 -7.63 -24.37 8.03
N ASN A 193 -8.23 -23.71 7.05
CA ASN A 193 -8.62 -24.31 5.77
C ASN A 193 -7.42 -24.90 5.02
N VAL A 194 -6.28 -24.21 5.00
CA VAL A 194 -5.05 -24.72 4.35
C VAL A 194 -4.57 -26.00 5.04
N LEU A 195 -4.48 -26.02 6.38
CA LEU A 195 -4.08 -27.23 7.11
C LEU A 195 -5.05 -28.39 6.88
N ASN A 196 -6.36 -28.13 6.94
CA ASN A 196 -7.38 -29.15 6.71
C ASN A 196 -7.26 -29.76 5.30
N ASN A 197 -7.02 -28.92 4.29
CA ASN A 197 -6.81 -29.39 2.92
C ASN A 197 -5.53 -30.22 2.77
N VAL A 198 -4.45 -29.85 3.47
CA VAL A 198 -3.21 -30.65 3.48
C VAL A 198 -3.45 -32.00 4.14
N LYS A 199 -4.13 -32.04 5.29
CA LYS A 199 -4.49 -33.29 5.98
C LYS A 199 -5.33 -34.22 5.11
N GLN A 200 -6.35 -33.68 4.44
CA GLN A 200 -7.21 -34.47 3.55
C GLN A 200 -6.44 -35.08 2.38
N LYS A 201 -5.51 -34.34 1.77
CA LYS A 201 -4.68 -34.84 0.67
C LYS A 201 -3.65 -35.86 1.11
N GLY A 202 -3.01 -35.62 2.27
CA GLY A 202 -2.10 -36.58 2.87
C GLY A 202 -2.83 -37.89 3.12
N ALA A 203 -4.02 -37.83 3.75
CA ALA A 203 -4.82 -39.01 4.04
C ALA A 203 -5.19 -39.79 2.77
N ALA A 204 -5.51 -39.10 1.67
CA ALA A 204 -5.75 -39.72 0.37
C ALA A 204 -4.50 -40.43 -0.23
N GLN A 205 -3.30 -40.07 0.22
CA GLN A 205 -2.02 -40.68 -0.15
C GLN A 205 -1.49 -41.66 0.93
N GLY A 206 -2.27 -41.92 1.98
CA GLY A 206 -1.87 -42.78 3.10
C GLY A 206 -0.94 -42.10 4.11
N GLU A 207 -0.72 -40.79 4.00
CA GLU A 207 0.09 -39.99 4.92
C GLU A 207 -0.81 -39.30 5.95
N PHE A 208 -0.47 -39.40 7.24
CA PHE A 208 -1.24 -38.77 8.31
C PHE A 208 -0.40 -37.73 9.03
N MET A 209 -0.97 -36.54 9.25
CA MET A 209 -0.34 -35.47 10.00
C MET A 209 -0.64 -35.63 11.49
N ASP A 210 0.38 -35.83 12.30
CA ASP A 210 0.26 -35.89 13.75
C ASP A 210 0.16 -34.48 14.38
N VAL A 211 -0.24 -34.47 15.66
CA VAL A 211 -0.51 -33.24 16.42
C VAL A 211 0.75 -32.38 16.62
N ASP A 212 1.93 -32.99 16.72
CA ASP A 212 3.17 -32.26 16.93
C ASP A 212 3.66 -31.63 15.62
N THR A 213 3.55 -32.35 14.51
CA THR A 213 3.77 -31.80 13.16
C THR A 213 2.82 -30.64 12.87
N GLU A 214 1.54 -30.76 13.22
CA GLU A 214 0.56 -29.68 13.07
C GLU A 214 0.96 -28.43 13.87
N LYS A 215 1.36 -28.59 15.14
CA LYS A 215 1.83 -27.47 15.98
C LYS A 215 3.06 -26.77 15.40
N ILE A 216 3.94 -27.52 14.73
CA ILE A 216 5.16 -26.97 14.08
C ILE A 216 4.81 -26.20 12.82
N LEU A 217 3.87 -26.70 12.00
CA LEU A 217 3.49 -26.10 10.72
C LEU A 217 2.53 -24.92 10.88
N TRP A 218 1.68 -24.92 11.92
CA TRP A 218 0.63 -23.92 12.08
C TRP A 218 1.13 -22.45 12.04
N PRO A 219 2.19 -22.07 12.76
CA PRO A 219 2.72 -20.70 12.67
C PRO A 219 3.16 -20.31 11.26
N GLN A 220 3.71 -21.26 10.49
CA GLN A 220 4.20 -21.02 9.14
C GLN A 220 3.04 -20.81 8.16
N VAL A 221 2.01 -21.66 8.24
CA VAL A 221 0.78 -21.54 7.46
C VAL A 221 0.11 -20.20 7.73
N LEU A 222 0.05 -19.80 8.99
CA LEU A 222 -0.57 -18.54 9.40
C LEU A 222 0.24 -17.31 8.95
N GLN A 223 1.58 -17.36 8.98
CA GLN A 223 2.45 -16.31 8.44
C GLN A 223 2.23 -16.10 6.94
N GLU A 224 2.14 -17.18 6.16
CA GLU A 224 1.92 -17.11 4.72
C GLU A 224 0.49 -16.67 4.37
N ALA A 225 -0.52 -17.11 5.13
CA ALA A 225 -1.89 -16.61 5.01
C ALA A 225 -1.96 -15.11 5.32
N PHE A 226 -1.25 -14.66 6.35
CA PHE A 226 -1.14 -13.23 6.69
C PHE A 226 -0.46 -12.43 5.58
N ALA A 227 0.67 -12.91 5.03
CA ALA A 227 1.39 -12.23 3.94
C ALA A 227 0.49 -11.92 2.74
N ARG A 228 -0.36 -12.89 2.41
CA ARG A 228 -1.31 -12.80 1.29
C ARG A 228 -2.40 -11.76 1.52
N GLU A 229 -2.91 -11.68 2.74
CA GLU A 229 -3.93 -10.67 3.08
C GLU A 229 -3.33 -9.28 3.31
N LEU A 230 -2.06 -9.19 3.73
CA LEU A 230 -1.41 -7.92 3.99
C LEU A 230 -1.43 -6.99 2.78
N VAL A 231 -1.25 -7.51 1.57
CA VAL A 231 -1.34 -6.74 0.33
C VAL A 231 -2.71 -6.06 0.21
N SER A 232 -3.77 -6.82 0.46
CA SER A 232 -5.15 -6.30 0.45
C SER A 232 -5.37 -5.27 1.56
N ILE A 233 -4.81 -5.48 2.75
CA ILE A 233 -4.87 -4.52 3.87
C ILE A 233 -4.19 -3.20 3.49
N ILE A 234 -2.98 -3.26 2.94
CA ILE A 234 -2.25 -2.07 2.50
C ILE A 234 -3.02 -1.33 1.41
N GLN A 235 -3.58 -2.05 0.43
CA GLN A 235 -4.41 -1.45 -0.61
C GLN A 235 -5.66 -0.76 -0.04
N ARG A 236 -6.39 -1.40 0.88
CA ARG A 236 -7.55 -0.78 1.56
C ARG A 236 -7.17 0.50 2.31
N ILE A 237 -6.06 0.49 3.03
CA ILE A 237 -5.60 1.67 3.79
C ILE A 237 -5.13 2.76 2.86
N ASN A 238 -4.45 2.42 1.75
CA ASN A 238 -4.13 3.39 0.71
C ASN A 238 -5.42 4.00 0.15
N SER A 239 -6.46 3.22 -0.12
CA SER A 239 -7.77 3.74 -0.54
C SER A 239 -8.36 4.72 0.49
N LYS A 240 -8.29 4.42 1.79
CA LYS A 240 -8.71 5.35 2.86
C LYS A 240 -7.87 6.63 2.88
N LYS A 241 -6.55 6.52 2.71
CA LYS A 241 -5.64 7.68 2.61
C LYS A 241 -5.99 8.54 1.39
N HIS A 242 -6.23 7.92 0.23
CA HIS A 242 -6.66 8.61 -0.99
C HIS A 242 -8.01 9.30 -0.81
N LEU A 243 -8.96 8.70 -0.08
CA LEU A 243 -10.22 9.36 0.27
C LEU A 243 -10.01 10.59 1.17
N LEU A 244 -9.12 10.49 2.17
CA LEU A 244 -8.78 11.64 3.03
C LEU A 244 -8.15 12.78 2.23
N LEU A 245 -7.23 12.45 1.32
CA LEU A 245 -6.63 13.43 0.40
C LEU A 245 -7.65 14.03 -0.55
N ALA A 246 -8.57 13.20 -1.09
CA ALA A 246 -9.62 13.67 -1.98
C ALA A 246 -10.61 14.63 -1.30
N ASN A 247 -10.69 14.64 0.03
CA ASN A 247 -11.50 15.58 0.81
C ASN A 247 -10.70 16.77 1.37
N ASP A 248 -9.38 16.83 1.14
CA ASP A 248 -8.57 17.98 1.51
C ASP A 248 -8.76 19.10 0.48
N THR A 249 -9.45 20.16 0.89
CA THR A 249 -9.76 21.30 0.02
C THR A 249 -8.51 21.99 -0.54
N ARG A 250 -7.35 21.86 0.11
CA ARG A 250 -6.07 22.41 -0.36
C ARG A 250 -5.52 21.67 -1.59
N LEU A 251 -6.03 20.47 -1.84
CA LEU A 251 -5.62 19.62 -2.96
C LEU A 251 -6.56 19.75 -4.16
N ILE A 252 -7.55 20.64 -4.11
CA ILE A 252 -8.39 20.96 -5.26
C ILE A 252 -7.51 21.49 -6.38
N ALA A 253 -7.74 21.02 -7.61
CA ALA A 253 -7.09 21.56 -8.79
C ALA A 253 -7.67 22.95 -9.07
N HIS A 254 -7.09 23.98 -8.44
CA HIS A 254 -7.54 25.36 -8.52
C HIS A 254 -7.29 25.98 -9.89
N THR A 255 -8.18 26.89 -10.27
CA THR A 255 -8.14 27.65 -11.54
C THR A 255 -7.08 28.75 -11.56
N ASP A 256 -6.67 29.20 -10.36
CA ASP A 256 -5.84 30.39 -10.17
C ASP A 256 -4.33 30.09 -10.21
N ASP A 257 -3.95 28.81 -10.30
CA ASP A 257 -2.61 28.45 -10.71
C ASP A 257 -2.43 29.01 -12.12
N THR A 258 -1.54 29.99 -12.28
CA THR A 258 -1.21 30.73 -13.53
C THR A 258 -0.85 29.84 -14.74
N GLN A 259 -0.77 28.54 -14.51
CA GLN A 259 -0.60 27.47 -15.50
C GLN A 259 -1.93 27.12 -16.20
N GLY A 260 -3.09 27.22 -15.53
CA GLY A 260 -4.40 26.73 -15.98
C GLY A 260 -5.14 27.55 -17.04
N GLU A 261 -4.82 28.84 -17.17
CA GLU A 261 -5.52 29.77 -18.08
C GLU A 261 -5.33 29.45 -19.57
N TYR A 262 -4.31 28.68 -19.92
CA TYR A 262 -3.93 28.38 -21.30
C TYR A 262 -4.25 26.96 -21.77
N TYR A 263 -4.93 26.15 -20.96
CA TYR A 263 -5.25 24.76 -21.32
C TYR A 263 -6.62 24.67 -22.00
N ASP A 264 -6.61 24.20 -23.24
CA ASP A 264 -7.82 23.99 -24.07
C ASP A 264 -7.76 22.64 -24.81
N THR A 265 -7.29 21.60 -24.13
CA THR A 265 -7.13 20.27 -24.74
C THR A 265 -8.46 19.51 -24.79
N ILE A 266 -9.38 19.79 -23.88
CA ILE A 266 -10.69 19.11 -23.77
C ILE A 266 -11.78 20.03 -24.32
N SER A 267 -12.25 19.76 -25.53
CA SER A 267 -13.31 20.57 -26.14
C SER A 267 -14.58 20.62 -25.28
N THR A 268 -15.36 21.70 -25.42
CA THR A 268 -16.66 21.84 -24.75
C THR A 268 -17.63 20.71 -25.11
N ALA A 269 -17.57 20.21 -26.35
CA ALA A 269 -18.36 19.05 -26.79
C ALA A 269 -17.97 17.77 -26.03
N CYS A 270 -16.68 17.53 -25.81
CA CYS A 270 -16.22 16.39 -25.00
C CYS A 270 -16.71 16.50 -23.55
N LEU A 271 -16.68 17.71 -22.96
CA LEU A 271 -17.19 17.93 -21.60
C LEU A 271 -18.69 17.70 -21.51
N GLN A 272 -19.46 18.11 -22.51
CA GLN A 272 -20.89 17.85 -22.56
C GLN A 272 -21.20 16.35 -22.66
N LEU A 273 -20.46 15.60 -23.49
CA LEU A 273 -20.57 14.14 -23.55
C LEU A 273 -20.24 13.46 -22.21
N LEU A 274 -19.21 13.97 -21.51
CA LEU A 274 -18.85 13.48 -20.18
C LEU A 274 -19.95 13.77 -19.15
N SER A 275 -20.57 14.95 -19.19
CA SER A 275 -21.71 15.32 -18.34
C SER A 275 -22.93 14.42 -18.61
N ASP A 276 -23.32 14.30 -19.88
CA ASP A 276 -24.58 13.68 -20.28
C ASP A 276 -24.51 12.15 -20.21
N SER A 277 -23.39 11.58 -20.66
CA SER A 277 -23.24 10.13 -20.81
C SER A 277 -22.27 9.50 -19.81
N GLY A 278 -21.50 10.31 -19.08
CA GLY A 278 -20.44 9.84 -18.19
C GLY A 278 -19.19 9.34 -18.92
N ILE A 279 -19.09 9.52 -20.25
CA ILE A 279 -17.95 9.07 -21.06
C ILE A 279 -17.60 10.16 -22.09
N ALA A 280 -16.31 10.40 -22.29
CA ALA A 280 -15.75 11.22 -23.36
C ALA A 280 -14.55 10.53 -24.01
N ILE A 281 -14.36 10.75 -25.31
CA ILE A 281 -13.27 10.17 -26.10
C ILE A 281 -12.58 11.30 -26.84
N ILE A 282 -11.26 11.26 -26.86
CA ILE A 282 -10.41 12.22 -27.55
C ILE A 282 -9.40 11.43 -28.37
N ASP A 283 -9.50 11.52 -29.69
CA ASP A 283 -8.54 10.96 -30.63
C ASP A 283 -7.50 12.02 -31.00
N GLY A 284 -6.24 11.60 -31.17
CA GLY A 284 -5.17 12.54 -31.47
C GLY A 284 -4.78 13.39 -30.26
N TYR A 285 -4.90 12.84 -29.05
CA TYR A 285 -4.76 13.62 -27.80
C TYR A 285 -3.37 14.25 -27.63
N MET A 286 -2.32 13.48 -27.87
CA MET A 286 -0.94 13.98 -27.91
C MET A 286 -0.57 14.47 -29.31
N GLY A 287 -1.05 13.79 -30.35
CA GLY A 287 -0.67 14.04 -31.73
C GLY A 287 0.17 12.92 -32.33
N ASN A 288 0.15 12.81 -33.66
CA ASN A 288 0.75 11.69 -34.37
C ASN A 288 2.29 11.61 -34.19
N GLU A 289 2.94 12.75 -34.01
CA GLU A 289 4.38 12.87 -33.76
C GLU A 289 4.82 12.22 -32.44
N TRP A 290 3.92 12.09 -31.46
CA TRP A 290 4.23 11.52 -30.16
C TRP A 290 4.14 10.00 -30.13
N LYS A 291 3.39 9.37 -31.05
CA LYS A 291 3.14 7.92 -31.05
C LYS A 291 4.43 7.11 -31.01
N GLN A 292 5.37 7.40 -31.93
CA GLN A 292 6.63 6.68 -31.99
C GLN A 292 7.54 6.96 -30.78
N LEU A 293 7.53 8.20 -30.27
CA LEU A 293 8.33 8.58 -29.10
C LEU A 293 7.86 7.86 -27.85
N LEU A 294 6.54 7.83 -27.62
CA LEU A 294 5.92 7.12 -26.51
C LEU A 294 6.16 5.61 -26.62
N HIS A 295 6.02 5.05 -27.83
CA HIS A 295 6.31 3.64 -28.08
C HIS A 295 7.77 3.27 -27.77
N ASN A 296 8.72 4.12 -28.16
CA ASN A 296 10.13 3.93 -27.86
C ASN A 296 10.41 3.96 -26.35
N ASP A 297 9.78 4.89 -25.61
CA ASP A 297 9.94 5.00 -24.16
C ASP A 297 9.42 3.75 -23.44
N VAL A 298 8.21 3.28 -23.75
CA VAL A 298 7.68 2.05 -23.12
C VAL A 298 8.50 0.81 -23.48
N LYS A 299 9.05 0.72 -24.70
CA LYS A 299 10.00 -0.35 -25.07
C LYS A 299 11.27 -0.29 -24.21
N ARG A 300 11.84 0.90 -23.99
CA ARG A 300 12.99 1.06 -23.06
C ARG A 300 12.64 0.69 -21.62
N MET A 301 11.45 1.06 -21.15
CA MET A 301 10.96 0.67 -19.81
C MET A 301 10.84 -0.86 -19.66
N VAL A 302 10.40 -1.55 -20.71
CA VAL A 302 10.39 -3.02 -20.75
C VAL A 302 11.80 -3.59 -20.68
N THR A 303 12.74 -3.08 -21.48
CA THR A 303 14.15 -3.51 -21.46
C THR A 303 14.79 -3.32 -20.08
N ASN A 304 14.42 -2.24 -19.38
CA ASN A 304 14.91 -1.93 -18.04
C ASN A 304 14.15 -2.66 -16.91
N ALA A 305 13.27 -3.62 -17.25
CA ALA A 305 12.51 -4.44 -16.31
C ALA A 305 11.66 -3.64 -15.30
N MET A 306 11.09 -2.51 -15.75
CA MET A 306 10.24 -1.66 -14.91
C MET A 306 8.85 -2.26 -14.64
N PHE A 307 8.43 -3.23 -15.46
CA PHE A 307 7.13 -3.88 -15.36
C PHE A 307 7.18 -5.13 -14.48
N LEU A 308 6.27 -5.21 -13.52
CA LEU A 308 6.11 -6.36 -12.63
C LEU A 308 4.84 -7.14 -12.95
N GLU A 309 4.88 -8.46 -12.77
CA GLU A 309 3.69 -9.29 -12.93
C GLU A 309 2.65 -8.92 -11.86
N ASN A 310 1.40 -8.71 -12.28
CA ASN A 310 0.30 -8.41 -11.38
C ASN A 310 -0.10 -9.67 -10.60
N CYS A 311 0.59 -9.95 -9.50
CA CYS A 311 0.25 -11.02 -8.56
C CYS A 311 -0.98 -10.61 -7.72
N SER A 312 -2.18 -10.71 -8.29
CA SER A 312 -3.38 -10.71 -7.45
C SER A 312 -3.54 -12.08 -6.81
N VAL A 313 -3.63 -12.09 -5.48
CA VAL A 313 -4.04 -13.26 -4.69
C VAL A 313 -5.56 -13.36 -4.78
N GLU A 314 -6.09 -13.95 -5.84
CA GLU A 314 -7.47 -14.43 -5.81
C GLU A 314 -7.48 -15.83 -5.18
N GLY A 315 -8.05 -15.88 -3.97
CA GLY A 315 -8.62 -17.10 -3.43
C GLY A 315 -9.84 -17.46 -4.26
N ASP A 316 -9.70 -18.49 -5.08
CA ASP A 316 -10.48 -19.72 -4.99
C ASP A 316 -10.00 -20.65 -6.12
N GLN A 317 -9.76 -21.93 -5.79
CA GLN A 317 -9.54 -23.06 -6.72
C GLN A 317 -8.12 -23.43 -7.23
N HIS A 318 -7.00 -22.97 -6.65
CA HIS A 318 -5.69 -23.58 -6.99
C HIS A 318 -4.84 -23.98 -5.78
N LEU A 319 -5.42 -24.79 -4.90
CA LEU A 319 -4.66 -25.60 -3.96
C LEU A 319 -4.71 -27.06 -4.43
N THR A 320 -3.90 -27.47 -5.42
CA THR A 320 -3.54 -28.90 -5.66
C THR A 320 -2.54 -29.18 -6.78
N ARG A 321 -2.09 -28.22 -7.60
CA ARG A 321 -1.02 -28.56 -8.54
C ARG A 321 0.32 -28.49 -7.83
N LYS A 322 0.97 -29.66 -7.73
CA LYS A 322 2.41 -29.82 -7.55
C LYS A 322 3.14 -28.71 -8.29
N PHE A 323 4.32 -28.33 -7.79
CA PHE A 323 5.34 -27.57 -8.51
C PHE A 323 5.85 -28.35 -9.75
N THR A 324 4.95 -28.76 -10.64
CA THR A 324 5.24 -28.97 -12.04
C THR A 324 5.09 -27.61 -12.69
N CYS A 325 6.22 -27.02 -13.05
CA CYS A 325 6.33 -25.86 -13.92
C CYS A 325 5.71 -26.18 -15.28
N GLU A 326 4.37 -26.22 -15.35
CA GLU A 326 3.65 -26.02 -16.59
C GLU A 326 3.54 -24.51 -16.76
N LYS A 327 4.33 -23.98 -17.72
CA LYS A 327 4.33 -22.58 -18.16
C LYS A 327 2.96 -22.18 -18.69
N THR A 328 2.01 -21.93 -17.80
CA THR A 328 0.75 -21.27 -18.16
C THR A 328 1.04 -19.78 -18.25
N GLN A 329 0.81 -19.18 -19.41
CA GLN A 329 1.05 -17.75 -19.62
C GLN A 329 0.24 -16.93 -18.59
N PRO A 330 0.81 -15.85 -18.03
CA PRO A 330 0.11 -15.05 -17.04
C PRO A 330 -1.15 -14.45 -17.66
N LYS A 331 -2.32 -14.64 -17.03
CA LYS A 331 -3.61 -14.14 -17.54
C LYS A 331 -3.78 -12.61 -17.42
N ARG A 332 -2.97 -11.94 -16.58
CA ARG A 332 -3.09 -10.51 -16.24
C ARG A 332 -1.92 -9.69 -16.80
N PRO A 333 -2.12 -8.39 -17.10
CA PRO A 333 -1.07 -7.50 -17.57
C PRO A 333 0.04 -7.32 -16.55
N GLN A 334 1.24 -6.99 -17.04
CA GLN A 334 2.30 -6.46 -16.19
C GLN A 334 2.02 -4.97 -15.92
N ILE A 335 2.42 -4.47 -14.76
CA ILE A 335 2.12 -3.11 -14.31
C ILE A 335 3.37 -2.36 -13.86
N CYS A 336 3.33 -1.04 -13.97
CA CYS A 336 4.36 -0.11 -13.51
C CYS A 336 3.69 1.22 -13.13
N PHE A 337 3.79 1.64 -11.86
CA PHE A 337 3.39 2.99 -11.48
C PHE A 337 4.42 4.00 -12.00
N VAL A 338 3.95 5.12 -12.52
CA VAL A 338 4.79 6.15 -13.13
C VAL A 338 4.50 7.52 -12.56
N GLU A 339 5.56 8.30 -12.36
CA GLU A 339 5.50 9.68 -11.90
C GLU A 339 6.29 10.58 -12.82
N ARG A 340 5.79 11.80 -13.04
CA ARG A 340 6.41 12.76 -13.96
C ARG A 340 7.89 12.98 -13.64
N LYS A 341 8.21 13.28 -12.38
CA LYS A 341 9.58 13.54 -11.92
C LYS A 341 10.54 12.38 -12.16
N SER A 342 10.03 11.15 -12.15
CA SER A 342 10.82 9.94 -12.43
C SER A 342 11.00 9.68 -13.92
N CYS A 343 10.12 10.22 -14.77
CA CYS A 343 10.18 10.06 -16.22
C CYS A 343 10.96 11.17 -16.92
N ASP A 344 11.02 12.39 -16.38
CA ASP A 344 11.54 13.59 -17.08
C ASP A 344 12.93 13.39 -17.73
N ASN A 345 13.82 12.59 -17.13
CA ASN A 345 15.17 12.38 -17.65
C ASN A 345 15.29 11.11 -18.53
N ASP A 346 14.76 9.98 -18.07
CA ASP A 346 15.01 8.67 -18.68
C ASP A 346 13.94 8.30 -19.74
N TYR A 347 12.73 8.84 -19.55
CA TYR A 347 11.52 8.55 -20.33
C TYR A 347 10.74 9.84 -20.65
N PRO A 348 11.36 10.79 -21.38
CA PRO A 348 10.83 12.14 -21.56
C PRO A 348 9.49 12.19 -22.30
N ALA A 349 9.19 11.26 -23.22
CA ALA A 349 7.90 11.23 -23.90
C ALA A 349 6.78 10.84 -22.93
N ILE A 350 7.04 9.86 -22.05
CA ILE A 350 6.10 9.52 -20.97
C ILE A 350 5.96 10.68 -19.98
N GLY A 351 7.07 11.36 -19.65
CA GLY A 351 7.05 12.57 -18.82
C GLY A 351 6.14 13.66 -19.38
N GLU A 352 6.19 13.89 -20.70
CA GLU A 352 5.32 14.86 -21.37
C GLU A 352 3.86 14.40 -21.42
N LEU A 353 3.59 13.13 -21.70
CA LEU A 353 2.21 12.59 -21.61
C LEU A 353 1.62 12.78 -20.21
N LEU A 354 2.39 12.49 -19.17
CA LEU A 354 1.99 12.74 -17.78
C LEU A 354 1.75 14.22 -17.52
N CYS A 355 2.62 15.10 -18.04
CA CYS A 355 2.44 16.54 -17.96
C CYS A 355 1.09 16.98 -18.56
N GLN A 356 0.72 16.48 -19.73
CA GLN A 356 -0.55 16.82 -20.37
C GLN A 356 -1.75 16.25 -19.62
N MET A 357 -1.71 14.97 -19.23
CA MET A 357 -2.80 14.34 -18.50
C MET A 357 -3.03 14.98 -17.12
N TYR A 358 -1.98 15.44 -16.45
CA TYR A 358 -2.07 16.09 -15.14
C TYR A 358 -2.75 17.46 -15.18
N LYS A 359 -2.94 18.05 -16.37
CA LYS A 359 -3.70 19.30 -16.56
C LYS A 359 -5.21 19.08 -16.66
N ILE A 360 -5.66 17.86 -16.99
CA ILE A 360 -7.08 17.50 -17.13
C ILE A 360 -7.95 17.98 -15.95
N PRO A 361 -7.62 17.69 -14.68
CA PRO A 361 -8.47 18.12 -13.56
C PRO A 361 -8.58 19.64 -13.44
N PHE A 362 -7.50 20.38 -13.73
CA PHE A 362 -7.48 21.85 -13.71
C PHE A 362 -8.37 22.42 -14.81
N GLU A 363 -8.24 21.90 -16.03
CA GLU A 363 -9.03 22.36 -17.17
C GLU A 363 -10.53 22.07 -16.99
N ILE A 364 -10.89 20.88 -16.51
CA ILE A 364 -12.29 20.53 -16.22
C ILE A 364 -12.88 21.43 -15.14
N ASN A 365 -12.17 21.64 -14.03
CA ASN A 365 -12.63 22.53 -12.96
C ASN A 365 -12.80 23.97 -13.48
N ARG A 366 -11.83 24.50 -14.24
CA ARG A 366 -11.90 25.84 -14.85
C ARG A 366 -13.12 26.01 -15.74
N LYS A 367 -13.28 25.13 -16.74
CA LYS A 367 -14.40 25.20 -17.69
C LYS A 367 -15.76 25.01 -17.00
N ARG A 368 -15.82 24.22 -15.92
CA ARG A 368 -17.01 24.11 -15.07
C ARG A 368 -17.36 25.42 -14.37
N HIS A 369 -16.37 26.17 -13.88
CA HIS A 369 -16.59 27.48 -13.26
C HIS A 369 -17.01 28.54 -14.27
N GLU A 370 -16.38 28.56 -15.46
CA GLU A 370 -16.66 29.55 -16.51
C GLU A 370 -18.01 29.32 -17.22
N SER A 371 -18.43 28.07 -17.38
CA SER A 371 -19.59 27.70 -18.19
C SER A 371 -20.67 27.00 -17.36
N SER A 372 -21.53 27.79 -16.71
CA SER A 372 -22.67 27.30 -15.93
C SER A 372 -23.68 26.44 -16.73
N ASN A 373 -23.64 26.53 -18.06
CA ASN A 373 -24.60 25.92 -18.98
C ASN A 373 -24.18 24.54 -19.51
N LEU A 374 -22.96 24.07 -19.25
CA LEU A 374 -22.45 22.79 -19.78
C LEU A 374 -22.95 21.54 -19.01
N GLY A 375 -23.89 21.68 -18.07
CA GLY A 375 -24.40 20.54 -17.28
C GLY A 375 -23.40 19.94 -16.28
N LEU A 376 -22.17 20.47 -16.22
CA LEU A 376 -21.03 19.97 -15.43
C LEU A 376 -21.22 20.04 -13.90
N ARG A 377 -22.37 20.49 -13.40
CA ARG A 377 -22.70 20.47 -11.97
C ARG A 377 -22.75 19.05 -11.40
N SER A 378 -23.00 18.05 -12.25
CA SER A 378 -23.02 16.63 -11.88
C SER A 378 -21.62 16.05 -11.65
N ILE A 379 -20.57 16.68 -12.20
CA ILE A 379 -19.18 16.25 -12.02
C ILE A 379 -18.65 16.80 -10.70
N SER A 380 -17.99 15.94 -9.93
CA SER A 380 -17.35 16.31 -8.66
C SER A 380 -16.23 17.34 -8.89
N THR A 381 -15.93 18.14 -7.87
CA THR A 381 -14.77 19.03 -7.92
C THR A 381 -13.51 18.19 -7.84
N LEU A 382 -12.63 18.33 -8.83
CA LEU A 382 -11.49 17.44 -9.00
C LEU A 382 -10.26 17.95 -8.25
N CYS A 383 -9.45 17.02 -7.76
CA CYS A 383 -8.19 17.29 -7.09
C CYS A 383 -7.02 17.33 -8.09
N ALA A 384 -5.95 18.01 -7.69
CA ALA A 384 -4.66 17.90 -8.34
C ALA A 384 -4.17 16.43 -8.31
N PRO A 385 -3.34 16.00 -9.27
CA PRO A 385 -2.80 14.65 -9.32
C PRO A 385 -2.09 14.25 -8.03
N PHE A 386 -2.33 13.01 -7.57
CA PHE A 386 -1.67 12.46 -6.40
C PHE A 386 -0.52 11.54 -6.80
N PRO A 387 0.52 11.41 -5.96
CA PRO A 387 1.43 10.30 -6.11
C PRO A 387 0.66 8.98 -6.17
N HIS A 388 1.05 8.13 -7.11
CA HIS A 388 0.55 6.80 -7.37
C HIS A 388 -0.86 6.75 -7.96
N SER A 389 -1.35 7.86 -8.53
CA SER A 389 -2.60 7.89 -9.28
C SER A 389 -2.46 7.43 -10.73
N THR A 390 -1.25 7.11 -11.18
CA THR A 390 -0.98 6.80 -12.59
C THR A 390 -0.28 5.46 -12.77
N LEU A 391 -0.87 4.61 -13.61
CA LEU A 391 -0.46 3.23 -13.82
C LEU A 391 -0.24 2.96 -15.31
N LEU A 392 0.95 2.49 -15.66
CA LEU A 392 1.26 1.93 -16.96
C LEU A 392 1.02 0.41 -16.94
N GLN A 393 0.28 -0.09 -17.92
CA GLN A 393 -0.07 -1.50 -18.06
C GLN A 393 0.47 -2.02 -19.39
N ARG A 394 1.13 -3.18 -19.35
CA ARG A 394 1.60 -3.92 -20.52
C ARG A 394 0.83 -5.22 -20.62
N TYR A 395 0.04 -5.35 -21.68
CA TYR A 395 -0.68 -6.57 -22.01
C TYR A 395 0.05 -7.32 -23.13
N ARG A 396 0.19 -8.63 -22.96
CA ARG A 396 0.64 -9.58 -23.98
C ARG A 396 -0.57 -10.29 -24.59
N GLN A 397 -0.34 -11.04 -25.67
CA GLN A 397 -1.36 -11.86 -26.31
C GLN A 397 -2.17 -12.69 -25.31
N GLY A 398 -3.50 -12.67 -25.45
CA GLY A 398 -4.43 -13.45 -24.62
C GLY A 398 -4.58 -12.96 -23.17
N GLN A 399 -3.88 -11.91 -22.76
CA GLN A 399 -4.07 -11.29 -21.45
C GLN A 399 -5.30 -10.40 -21.43
N THR A 400 -5.97 -10.34 -20.29
CA THR A 400 -7.18 -9.55 -20.10
C THR A 400 -7.11 -8.70 -18.85
N GLN A 401 -7.98 -7.69 -18.80
CA GLN A 401 -8.35 -7.07 -17.54
C GLN A 401 -9.77 -7.51 -17.22
N PRO A 402 -10.03 -8.27 -16.14
CA PRO A 402 -11.39 -8.65 -15.78
C PRO A 402 -12.23 -7.41 -15.46
N LEU A 403 -13.56 -7.56 -15.58
CA LEU A 403 -14.51 -6.53 -15.21
C LEU A 403 -14.24 -6.05 -13.77
N ARG A 404 -13.89 -4.77 -13.64
CA ARG A 404 -13.58 -4.15 -12.36
C ARG A 404 -14.18 -2.76 -12.26
N ARG A 405 -14.25 -2.27 -11.03
CA ARG A 405 -14.57 -0.88 -10.73
C ARG A 405 -13.32 -0.18 -10.23
N ASP A 406 -13.13 1.05 -10.67
CA ASP A 406 -11.98 1.85 -10.25
C ASP A 406 -12.29 2.63 -8.97
N CYS A 407 -13.52 3.12 -8.82
CA CYS A 407 -13.97 3.69 -7.54
C CYS A 407 -14.57 2.62 -6.62
N GLY A 408 -14.45 2.81 -5.31
CA GLY A 408 -15.17 1.97 -4.35
C GLY A 408 -16.59 2.46 -4.10
N ASN A 409 -17.48 1.55 -3.69
CA ASN A 409 -18.83 1.92 -3.23
C ASN A 409 -18.80 2.32 -1.75
N PRO A 410 -19.60 3.30 -1.29
CA PRO A 410 -19.78 3.56 0.13
C PRO A 410 -20.10 2.26 0.89
N PRO A 411 -19.41 1.96 2.02
CA PRO A 411 -18.47 2.81 2.76
C PRO A 411 -17.01 2.82 2.26
N ASN A 412 -16.67 2.05 1.23
CA ASN A 412 -15.32 1.86 0.68
C ASN A 412 -14.95 2.83 -0.46
N ASP A 413 -15.57 4.01 -0.54
CA ASP A 413 -15.20 5.03 -1.54
C ASP A 413 -13.70 5.38 -1.39
N ASN A 414 -12.97 5.40 -2.50
CA ASN A 414 -11.53 5.69 -2.54
C ASN A 414 -11.23 7.10 -3.09
N GLY A 415 -12.27 7.90 -3.37
CA GLY A 415 -12.17 9.27 -3.84
C GLY A 415 -11.99 9.41 -5.35
N ILE A 416 -11.82 8.32 -6.10
CA ILE A 416 -11.68 8.36 -7.56
C ILE A 416 -13.02 8.71 -8.19
N LYS A 417 -13.03 9.76 -9.03
CA LYS A 417 -14.24 10.26 -9.70
C LYS A 417 -14.19 10.08 -11.21
N LEU A 418 -13.02 10.27 -11.82
CA LEU A 418 -12.80 10.02 -13.24
C LEU A 418 -11.63 9.06 -13.44
N THR A 419 -11.78 8.15 -14.40
CA THR A 419 -10.69 7.33 -14.93
C THR A 419 -10.37 7.81 -16.33
N CYS A 420 -9.09 8.08 -16.58
CA CYS A 420 -8.54 8.41 -17.89
C CYS A 420 -7.67 7.25 -18.38
N ILE A 421 -8.03 6.60 -19.49
CA ILE A 421 -7.23 5.55 -20.13
C ILE A 421 -6.70 6.09 -21.45
N TYR A 422 -5.39 6.21 -21.56
CA TYR A 422 -4.69 6.59 -22.78
C TYR A 422 -4.00 5.38 -23.40
N CYS A 423 -4.21 5.15 -24.70
CA CYS A 423 -3.54 4.09 -25.44
C CYS A 423 -2.22 4.60 -26.05
N ILE A 424 -1.10 4.12 -25.52
CA ILE A 424 0.24 4.52 -25.98
C ILE A 424 0.59 3.83 -27.28
N ALA A 425 0.47 2.51 -27.28
CA ALA A 425 0.81 1.66 -28.40
C ALA A 425 -0.09 0.44 -28.36
N SER A 426 -0.62 0.09 -29.52
CA SER A 426 -1.38 -1.13 -29.74
C SER A 426 -0.90 -1.76 -31.03
N PRO A 427 -0.96 -3.09 -31.17
CA PRO A 427 -0.74 -3.74 -32.45
C PRO A 427 -1.64 -3.15 -33.54
N GLU A 428 -1.15 -3.03 -34.78
CA GLU A 428 -1.92 -2.51 -35.91
C GLU A 428 -3.22 -3.32 -36.16
N ILE A 429 -3.22 -4.60 -35.78
CA ILE A 429 -4.35 -5.53 -35.86
C ILE A 429 -4.75 -5.98 -34.44
N SER A 430 -4.89 -5.06 -33.48
CA SER A 430 -5.46 -5.42 -32.18
C SER A 430 -6.97 -5.30 -32.22
N ASN A 431 -7.68 -6.43 -32.16
CA ASN A 431 -9.11 -6.47 -31.79
C ASN A 431 -9.31 -6.19 -30.28
N ALA A 432 -8.41 -5.42 -29.66
CA ALA A 432 -8.48 -5.08 -28.26
C ALA A 432 -9.60 -4.06 -28.03
N VAL A 433 -10.52 -4.38 -27.13
CA VAL A 433 -11.71 -3.59 -26.85
C VAL A 433 -11.75 -3.25 -25.37
N LEU A 434 -11.98 -1.97 -25.09
CA LEU A 434 -12.38 -1.49 -23.78
C LEU A 434 -13.90 -1.58 -23.68
N HIS A 435 -14.39 -2.43 -22.78
CA HIS A 435 -15.80 -2.54 -22.46
C HIS A 435 -16.09 -1.66 -21.24
N LEU A 436 -17.04 -0.72 -21.38
CA LEU A 436 -17.59 0.08 -20.30
C LEU A 436 -19.02 -0.36 -20.01
N ARG A 437 -19.20 -1.07 -18.90
CA ARG A 437 -20.50 -1.56 -18.43
C ARG A 437 -21.06 -0.62 -17.38
N PRO A 438 -22.27 -0.07 -17.56
CA PRO A 438 -22.94 0.72 -16.54
C PRO A 438 -23.10 -0.08 -15.25
N ASP A 439 -22.92 0.58 -14.11
CA ASP A 439 -23.26 0.00 -12.82
C ASP A 439 -24.78 -0.23 -12.75
N SER A 440 -25.21 -1.27 -12.04
CA SER A 440 -26.60 -1.59 -11.71
C SER A 440 -27.46 -0.41 -11.23
N ARG A 441 -26.83 0.65 -10.70
CA ARG A 441 -27.46 1.90 -10.27
C ARG A 441 -27.80 2.85 -11.44
N ALA A 442 -27.11 2.74 -12.56
CA ALA A 442 -27.39 3.44 -13.81
C ALA A 442 -28.42 2.65 -14.63
N GLN A 443 -29.63 2.48 -14.08
CA GLN A 443 -30.74 1.87 -14.81
C GLN A 443 -30.97 2.65 -16.12
N ASN A 444 -30.98 1.94 -17.26
CA ASN A 444 -31.21 2.41 -18.64
C ASN A 444 -30.00 2.73 -19.52
N GLN A 445 -28.75 2.51 -19.08
CA GLN A 445 -27.60 2.62 -19.99
C GLN A 445 -27.18 1.24 -20.55
N LEU A 446 -26.77 1.21 -21.82
CA LEU A 446 -26.25 0.01 -22.49
C LEU A 446 -24.73 -0.08 -22.32
N GLU A 447 -24.18 -1.31 -22.36
CA GLU A 447 -22.75 -1.54 -22.46
C GLU A 447 -22.19 -0.83 -23.70
N LYS A 448 -21.03 -0.18 -23.52
CA LYS A 448 -20.33 0.51 -24.60
C LYS A 448 -18.99 -0.14 -24.85
N GLU A 449 -18.66 -0.30 -26.12
CA GLU A 449 -17.43 -0.93 -26.56
C GLU A 449 -16.60 0.08 -27.35
N TYR A 450 -15.32 0.17 -27.00
CA TYR A 450 -14.39 1.10 -27.61
C TYR A 450 -13.14 0.37 -28.08
N THR A 451 -12.89 0.45 -29.39
CA THR A 451 -11.64 -0.03 -29.97
C THR A 451 -10.47 0.75 -29.39
N ILE A 452 -9.47 0.02 -28.93
CA ILE A 452 -8.23 0.57 -28.40
C ILE A 452 -7.31 0.85 -29.58
N ILE A 453 -7.06 2.13 -29.85
CA ILE A 453 -6.17 2.59 -30.93
C ILE A 453 -5.14 3.57 -30.37
N PRO A 454 -3.93 3.68 -30.96
CA PRO A 454 -2.90 4.57 -30.45
C PRO A 454 -3.33 6.03 -30.47
N ASP A 455 -2.94 6.79 -29.45
CA ASP A 455 -3.25 8.23 -29.29
C ASP A 455 -4.74 8.55 -29.06
N ARG A 456 -5.47 7.56 -28.53
CA ARG A 456 -6.83 7.73 -28.01
C ARG A 456 -6.81 7.85 -26.49
N LEU A 457 -7.46 8.88 -25.98
CA LEU A 457 -7.78 9.07 -24.56
C LEU A 457 -9.27 8.82 -24.34
N VAL A 458 -9.61 7.89 -23.44
CA VAL A 458 -10.97 7.64 -22.97
C VAL A 458 -11.09 8.14 -21.52
N ILE A 459 -12.05 9.02 -21.27
CA ILE A 459 -12.36 9.54 -19.93
C ILE A 459 -13.75 9.04 -19.55
N PHE A 460 -13.91 8.44 -18.38
CA PHE A 460 -15.21 8.01 -17.90
C PHE A 460 -15.40 8.22 -16.40
N ASP A 461 -16.66 8.37 -16.01
CA ASP A 461 -17.11 8.47 -14.62
C ASP A 461 -16.93 7.10 -13.93
N SER A 462 -15.97 7.06 -13.00
CA SER A 462 -15.56 5.83 -12.31
C SER A 462 -16.67 5.25 -11.43
N ALA A 463 -17.67 6.05 -11.04
CA ALA A 463 -18.82 5.62 -10.25
C ALA A 463 -19.96 5.04 -11.10
N LYS A 464 -20.07 5.48 -12.36
CA LYS A 464 -21.11 5.00 -13.28
C LYS A 464 -20.71 3.76 -14.05
N PHE A 465 -19.41 3.54 -14.30
CA PHE A 465 -18.96 2.46 -15.18
C PHE A 465 -17.97 1.51 -14.52
N LEU A 466 -18.17 0.22 -14.76
CA LEU A 466 -17.16 -0.82 -14.65
C LEU A 466 -16.39 -0.92 -15.98
N ASN A 467 -15.11 -1.28 -15.91
CA ASN A 467 -14.25 -1.41 -17.08
C ASN A 467 -13.63 -2.81 -17.20
N GLU A 468 -13.58 -3.33 -18.41
CA GLU A 468 -12.99 -4.61 -18.80
C GLU A 468 -12.17 -4.41 -20.08
N ILE A 469 -11.03 -5.10 -20.20
CA ILE A 469 -10.24 -5.12 -21.44
C ILE A 469 -10.25 -6.56 -21.97
N SER A 470 -10.81 -6.72 -23.17
CA SER A 470 -10.94 -8.01 -23.83
C SER A 470 -9.58 -8.61 -24.19
N PRO A 471 -9.48 -9.95 -24.29
CA PRO A 471 -8.29 -10.57 -24.84
C PRO A 471 -8.13 -10.15 -26.29
N PHE A 472 -6.89 -9.90 -26.70
CA PHE A 472 -6.56 -9.65 -28.09
C PHE A 472 -5.62 -10.73 -28.62
N GLU A 473 -5.78 -11.01 -29.91
CA GLU A 473 -4.93 -11.90 -30.67
C GLU A 473 -3.92 -11.04 -31.44
N SER A 474 -2.69 -10.93 -30.93
CA SER A 474 -1.57 -10.36 -31.67
C SER A 474 -0.31 -11.15 -31.36
N SER A 475 0.45 -11.51 -32.39
CA SER A 475 1.69 -12.27 -32.28
C SER A 475 2.95 -11.40 -32.22
N GLU A 476 2.85 -10.09 -32.48
CA GLU A 476 4.03 -9.27 -32.81
C GLU A 476 4.30 -8.14 -31.81
N GLU A 477 3.27 -7.52 -31.23
CA GLU A 477 3.46 -6.37 -30.34
C GLU A 477 2.61 -6.45 -29.07
N ASP A 478 3.12 -5.84 -28.00
CA ASP A 478 2.40 -5.70 -26.73
C ASP A 478 1.49 -4.47 -26.76
N LEU A 479 0.37 -4.54 -26.05
CA LEU A 479 -0.53 -3.41 -25.85
C LEU A 479 -0.11 -2.63 -24.59
N PHE A 480 0.08 -1.32 -24.73
CA PHE A 480 0.46 -0.43 -23.63
C PHE A 480 -0.64 0.60 -23.37
N LEU A 481 -1.20 0.56 -22.16
CA LEU A 481 -2.21 1.49 -21.69
C LEU A 481 -1.70 2.24 -20.47
N LEU A 482 -1.94 3.55 -20.43
CA LEU A 482 -1.71 4.37 -19.26
C LEU A 482 -3.06 4.76 -18.66
N THR A 483 -3.27 4.38 -17.40
CA THR A 483 -4.45 4.73 -16.62
C THR A 483 -4.09 5.82 -15.62
N PHE A 484 -4.82 6.93 -15.64
CA PHE A 484 -4.72 8.01 -14.66
C PHE A 484 -6.06 8.15 -13.91
N TRP A 485 -6.01 8.01 -12.60
CA TRP A 485 -7.19 8.13 -11.73
C TRP A 485 -7.26 9.54 -11.12
N ILE A 486 -8.31 10.26 -11.47
CA ILE A 486 -8.55 11.61 -10.96
C ILE A 486 -9.47 11.52 -9.74
N HIS A 487 -8.98 12.05 -8.63
CA HIS A 487 -9.71 12.10 -7.38
C HIS A 487 -10.55 13.38 -7.30
N GLY A 488 -11.57 13.39 -6.45
CA GLY A 488 -12.39 14.59 -6.25
C GLY A 488 -13.28 14.51 -5.02
N CYS A 489 -13.71 15.68 -4.54
CA CYS A 489 -14.62 15.80 -3.41
C CYS A 489 -16.05 15.52 -3.85
N ASN A 490 -16.84 14.82 -3.02
CA ASN A 490 -18.28 14.73 -3.27
C ASN A 490 -18.93 16.12 -3.12
N PRO A 491 -19.88 16.50 -4.01
CA PRO A 491 -20.59 17.77 -3.90
C PRO A 491 -21.33 17.93 -2.56
N ALA A 492 -21.83 16.83 -1.99
CA ALA A 492 -22.59 16.81 -0.74
C ALA A 492 -21.73 16.93 0.53
N SER A 493 -20.40 16.87 0.41
CA SER A 493 -19.45 17.03 1.52
C SER A 493 -18.80 18.42 1.55
N GLN A 494 -19.24 19.35 0.68
CA GLN A 494 -18.89 20.75 0.79
C GLN A 494 -19.81 21.41 1.84
N PRO A 495 -19.27 22.16 2.82
CA PRO A 495 -20.08 22.83 3.83
C PRO A 495 -21.00 23.91 3.25
#